data_AF-A0A519EQG5-F1
#
_entry.id   AF-A0A519EQG5-F1
#
_cell.length_a   1.000
_cell.length_b   1.000
_cell.length_c   1.000
_cell.angle_alpha   90.00
_cell.angle_beta   90.00
_cell.angle_gamma   90.00
#
_symmetry.space_group_name_H-M   'P 1'
#
loop_
_entity.id
_entity.type
_entity.pdbx_description
1 polymer ?
#
loop_
_entity_poly.entity_id
_entity_poly.type
_entity_poly.pdbx_seq_one_letter_code
_entity_poly.pdbx_strand_id
1 'polypeptide(L)'
;MPDRRRMRGLPRLRHARDAQSLAYLVALPALVAWQWVHGFWWPLYAALLFLTLGIGVIHHNHTHLRMWRGRWANRVTDFAITLLQGHPTFVFWPAHVANHHRHRHGERDVARTYRFRGGDTNHLAGYLLHPIQAAWVLYPHILRWLAALRRRGPGAFRYCVAQYAVWLGSWALLLAIDWRKALLLVIVPQLHGLHWLLATNYLQHAHADGRTGARGDTRGSALNYARNFEGLVNPLLFNIGLHTAHHENPHAHWSELARLHRERYRARVDPAL
;
A
#
# COMPACT_ATOMS: atom_id res chain seq x y z
N MET A 1 9.71 -7.86 38.85
CA MET A 1 10.84 -7.30 38.05
C MET A 1 11.91 -8.36 37.99
N PRO A 2 12.44 -8.72 36.81
CA PRO A 2 13.26 -7.79 36.03
C PRO A 2 12.94 -7.79 34.53
N ASP A 3 12.84 -6.61 33.91
CA ASP A 3 13.55 -6.33 32.66
C ASP A 3 13.65 -4.81 32.49
N ARG A 4 14.45 -4.20 33.38
CA ARG A 4 14.95 -2.85 33.19
C ARG A 4 16.26 -2.98 32.40
N ARG A 5 16.32 -2.25 31.28
CA ARG A 5 17.50 -1.91 30.47
C ARG A 5 17.85 -2.90 29.34
N ARG A 6 17.19 -2.74 28.20
CA ARG A 6 17.94 -2.56 26.95
C ARG A 6 18.02 -1.08 26.66
N MET A 7 19.17 -0.47 26.99
CA MET A 7 19.52 0.80 26.38
C MET A 7 19.50 0.61 24.87
N ARG A 8 18.70 1.47 24.25
CA ARG A 8 18.30 1.48 22.86
C ARG A 8 19.53 1.74 22.01
N GLY A 9 20.06 0.71 21.35
CA GLY A 9 20.85 0.94 20.15
C GLY A 9 20.01 1.72 19.13
N LEU A 10 20.68 2.48 18.25
CA LEU A 10 20.00 3.20 17.17
C LEU A 10 19.08 2.26 16.38
N PRO A 11 17.91 2.73 15.91
CA PRO A 11 17.04 1.96 15.03
C PRO A 11 17.83 1.34 13.88
N ARG A 12 17.73 0.02 13.72
CA ARG A 12 18.46 -0.71 12.68
C ARG A 12 17.49 -1.26 11.65
N LEU A 13 17.74 -0.93 10.38
CA LEU A 13 16.99 -1.51 9.26
C LEU A 13 17.21 -3.03 9.21
N ARG A 14 16.18 -3.75 8.78
CA ARG A 14 16.29 -5.18 8.47
C ARG A 14 17.10 -5.39 7.20
N HIS A 15 16.94 -4.50 6.24
CA HIS A 15 17.56 -4.59 4.94
C HIS A 15 18.07 -3.20 4.50
N ALA A 16 19.28 -3.14 3.94
CA ALA A 16 19.92 -1.86 3.59
C ALA A 16 19.16 -1.09 2.49
N ARG A 17 18.48 -1.80 1.59
CA ARG A 17 17.68 -1.17 0.52
C ARG A 17 16.48 -0.39 1.05
N ASP A 18 16.03 -0.60 2.29
CA ASP A 18 15.00 0.24 2.91
C ASP A 18 15.46 1.70 3.09
N ALA A 19 16.74 2.02 2.89
CA ALA A 19 17.21 3.40 2.74
C ALA A 19 16.47 4.16 1.62
N GLN A 20 16.06 3.48 0.54
CA GLN A 20 15.22 4.07 -0.50
C GLN A 20 13.84 4.45 0.06
N SER A 21 13.22 3.57 0.85
CA SER A 21 11.96 3.86 1.53
C SER A 21 12.08 5.07 2.45
N LEU A 22 13.17 5.18 3.20
CA LEU A 22 13.44 6.35 4.05
C LEU A 22 13.63 7.63 3.25
N ALA A 23 14.31 7.57 2.11
CA ALA A 23 14.47 8.73 1.22
C ALA A 23 13.12 9.27 0.77
N TYR A 24 12.15 8.42 0.44
CA TYR A 24 10.80 8.83 0.04
C TYR A 24 10.02 9.42 1.23
N LEU A 25 10.08 8.76 2.40
CA LEU A 25 9.43 9.22 3.63
C LEU A 25 9.93 10.60 4.09
N VAL A 26 11.17 10.97 3.75
CA VAL A 26 11.75 12.29 4.05
C VAL A 26 11.50 13.28 2.91
N ALA A 27 11.69 12.87 1.66
CA ALA A 27 11.57 13.76 0.50
C ALA A 27 10.16 14.31 0.34
N LEU A 28 9.11 13.49 0.54
CA LEU A 28 7.73 13.93 0.37
C LEU A 28 7.38 15.13 1.28
N PRO A 29 7.50 15.04 2.63
CA PRO A 29 7.20 16.17 3.49
C PRO A 29 8.18 17.34 3.31
N ALA A 30 9.43 17.09 2.91
CA ALA A 30 10.39 18.16 2.60
C ALA A 30 9.95 18.98 1.38
N LEU A 31 9.46 18.33 0.32
CA LEU A 31 8.92 19.02 -0.87
C LEU A 31 7.62 19.78 -0.55
N VAL A 32 6.76 19.21 0.30
CA VAL A 32 5.57 19.91 0.81
C VAL A 32 5.99 21.17 1.55
N ALA A 33 6.89 21.05 2.54
CA ALA A 33 7.34 22.17 3.36
C ALA A 33 8.02 23.26 2.53
N TRP A 34 8.87 22.88 1.57
CA TRP A 34 9.51 23.82 0.67
C TRP A 34 8.48 24.60 -0.16
N GLN A 35 7.52 23.91 -0.79
CA GLN A 35 6.47 24.59 -1.59
C GLN A 35 5.50 25.40 -0.72
N TRP A 36 5.31 25.00 0.53
CA TRP A 36 4.50 25.74 1.48
C TRP A 36 5.08 27.13 1.80
N VAL A 37 6.41 27.22 1.92
CA VAL A 37 7.14 28.45 2.26
C VAL A 37 7.51 29.27 1.04
N HIS A 38 8.02 28.62 -0.02
CA HIS A 38 8.58 29.29 -1.20
C HIS A 38 7.60 29.43 -2.36
N GLY A 39 6.40 28.87 -2.23
CA GLY A 39 5.36 28.90 -3.27
C GLY A 39 5.36 27.65 -4.14
N PHE A 40 4.29 27.53 -4.93
CA PHE A 40 4.02 26.37 -5.76
C PHE A 40 4.92 26.33 -7.00
N TRP A 41 5.48 25.16 -7.31
CA TRP A 41 6.26 24.94 -8.52
C TRP A 41 5.95 23.59 -9.15
N TRP A 42 5.45 23.61 -10.40
CA TRP A 42 4.94 22.43 -11.10
C TRP A 42 5.88 21.21 -11.11
N PRO A 43 7.19 21.34 -11.39
CA PRO A 43 8.11 20.20 -11.36
C PRO A 43 8.22 19.53 -9.98
N LEU A 44 8.25 20.30 -8.88
CA LEU A 44 8.26 19.72 -7.54
C LEU A 44 6.91 19.13 -7.17
N TYR A 45 5.82 19.72 -7.66
CA TYR A 45 4.50 19.13 -7.50
C TYR A 45 4.39 17.79 -8.23
N ALA A 46 4.92 17.65 -9.44
CA ALA A 46 4.97 16.38 -10.15
C ALA A 46 5.84 15.34 -9.40
N ALA A 47 6.99 15.75 -8.87
CA ALA A 47 7.83 14.89 -8.03
C ALA A 47 7.09 14.46 -6.74
N LEU A 48 6.38 15.38 -6.09
CA LEU A 48 5.55 15.13 -4.93
C LEU A 48 4.45 14.09 -5.25
N LEU A 49 3.73 14.27 -6.36
CA LEU A 49 2.74 13.29 -6.83
C LEU A 49 3.39 11.92 -7.05
N PHE A 50 4.54 11.82 -7.72
CA PHE A 50 5.26 10.55 -7.88
C PHE A 50 5.62 9.90 -6.54
N LEU A 51 6.11 10.68 -5.57
CA LEU A 51 6.43 10.17 -4.24
C LEU A 51 5.21 9.60 -3.51
N THR A 52 4.00 10.13 -3.74
CA THR A 52 2.76 9.60 -3.13
C THR A 52 2.49 8.15 -3.54
N LEU A 53 2.80 7.77 -4.79
CA LEU A 53 2.74 6.38 -5.26
C LEU A 53 3.70 5.51 -4.42
N GLY A 54 4.94 5.99 -4.29
CA GLY A 54 5.97 5.31 -3.51
C GLY A 54 5.59 5.13 -2.04
N ILE A 55 4.94 6.11 -1.39
CA ILE A 55 4.46 5.96 -0.01
C ILE A 55 3.45 4.82 0.12
N GLY A 56 2.50 4.70 -0.82
CA GLY A 56 1.55 3.59 -0.85
C GLY A 56 2.25 2.23 -0.97
N VAL A 57 3.28 2.13 -1.81
CA VAL A 57 4.08 0.90 -1.96
C VAL A 57 4.95 0.62 -0.73
N ILE A 58 5.52 1.65 -0.10
CA ILE A 58 6.29 1.50 1.16
C ILE A 58 5.38 0.97 2.25
N HIS A 59 4.15 1.48 2.36
CA HIS A 59 3.16 0.98 3.30
C HIS A 59 2.84 -0.50 3.05
N HIS A 60 2.58 -0.86 1.80
CA HIS A 60 2.36 -2.24 1.38
C HIS A 60 3.52 -3.15 1.82
N ASN A 61 4.76 -2.78 1.49
CA ASN A 61 5.95 -3.55 1.85
C ASN A 61 6.15 -3.63 3.37
N HIS A 62 5.97 -2.52 4.08
CA HIS A 62 6.11 -2.44 5.54
C HIS A 62 5.09 -3.32 6.27
N THR A 63 3.90 -3.49 5.69
CA THR A 63 2.85 -4.36 6.22
C THR A 63 3.27 -5.83 6.19
N HIS A 64 3.85 -6.27 5.07
CA HIS A 64 4.29 -7.65 4.91
C HIS A 64 5.63 -7.96 5.60
N LEU A 65 6.59 -7.04 5.48
CA LEU A 65 7.90 -7.14 6.10
C LEU A 65 8.29 -5.81 6.75
N ARG A 66 8.34 -5.81 8.07
CA ARG A 66 8.66 -4.62 8.87
C ARG A 66 10.08 -4.10 8.58
N MET A 67 10.20 -2.84 8.18
CA MET A 67 11.50 -2.22 7.83
C MET A 67 12.54 -2.26 8.96
N TRP A 68 12.10 -2.13 10.22
CA TRP A 68 13.01 -2.02 11.36
C TRP A 68 13.09 -3.30 12.18
N ARG A 69 14.24 -3.50 12.82
CA ARG A 69 14.38 -4.44 13.94
C ARG A 69 13.78 -3.80 15.20
N GLY A 70 12.78 -4.45 15.79
CA GLY A 70 12.11 -3.99 17.02
C GLY A 70 10.85 -3.15 16.78
N ARG A 71 10.03 -3.01 17.82
CA ARG A 71 8.66 -2.47 17.69
C ARG A 71 8.55 -0.95 17.58
N TRP A 72 9.47 -0.21 18.20
CA TRP A 72 9.31 1.25 18.35
C TRP A 72 9.47 1.99 17.03
N ALA A 73 10.57 1.76 16.30
CA ALA A 73 10.80 2.40 15.02
C ALA A 73 9.75 2.02 13.96
N ASN A 74 9.25 0.77 13.97
CA ASN A 74 8.14 0.37 13.11
C ASN A 74 6.85 1.11 13.45
N ARG A 75 6.51 1.31 14.73
CA ARG A 75 5.33 2.11 15.11
C ARG A 75 5.47 3.58 14.72
N VAL A 76 6.65 4.17 14.90
CA VAL A 76 6.90 5.55 14.41
C VAL A 76 6.72 5.61 12.90
N THR A 77 7.22 4.60 12.17
CA THR A 77 7.06 4.50 10.72
C THR A 77 5.59 4.33 10.33
N ASP A 78 4.80 3.53 11.06
CA ASP A 78 3.36 3.38 10.83
C ASP A 78 2.65 4.74 10.92
N PHE A 79 2.99 5.58 11.91
CA PHE A 79 2.41 6.94 12.04
C PHE A 79 2.92 7.89 10.95
N ALA A 80 4.21 7.84 10.60
CA ALA A 80 4.75 8.65 9.51
C ALA A 80 4.07 8.32 8.18
N ILE A 81 3.94 7.03 7.84
CA ILE A 81 3.20 6.57 6.66
C ILE A 81 1.74 7.02 6.73
N THR A 82 1.08 6.88 7.88
CA THR A 82 -0.31 7.34 8.09
C THR A 82 -0.48 8.82 7.73
N LEU A 83 0.43 9.66 8.23
CA LEU A 83 0.43 11.10 7.97
C LEU A 83 0.72 11.44 6.51
N LEU A 84 1.57 10.66 5.84
CA LEU A 84 2.01 10.93 4.47
C LEU A 84 1.06 10.40 3.40
N GLN A 85 0.39 9.27 3.63
CA GLN A 85 -0.54 8.67 2.66
C GLN A 85 -1.99 9.15 2.83
N GLY A 86 -2.34 9.72 3.99
CA GLY A 86 -3.69 10.19 4.27
C GLY A 86 -4.69 9.08 4.58
N HIS A 87 -4.26 8.02 5.27
CA HIS A 87 -5.15 7.06 5.95
C HIS A 87 -4.32 6.17 6.90
N PRO A 88 -4.93 5.55 7.93
CA PRO A 88 -4.19 4.69 8.86
C PRO A 88 -3.56 3.48 8.17
N THR A 89 -2.38 3.07 8.64
CA THR A 89 -1.70 1.86 8.13
C THR A 89 -2.43 0.57 8.49
N PHE A 90 -3.11 0.52 9.64
CA PHE A 90 -3.75 -0.71 10.07
C PHE A 90 -4.81 -1.21 9.08
N VAL A 91 -5.40 -0.35 8.25
CA VAL A 91 -6.47 -0.71 7.29
C VAL A 91 -6.00 -1.75 6.27
N PHE A 92 -4.70 -1.78 5.97
CA PHE A 92 -4.10 -2.78 5.08
C PHE A 92 -4.15 -4.18 5.66
N TRP A 93 -4.11 -4.34 6.98
CA TRP A 93 -4.17 -5.68 7.56
C TRP A 93 -5.49 -6.41 7.23
N PRO A 94 -6.69 -5.88 7.56
CA PRO A 94 -7.94 -6.54 7.21
C PRO A 94 -8.24 -6.51 5.70
N ALA A 95 -7.89 -5.43 4.98
CA ALA A 95 -8.22 -5.31 3.55
C ALA A 95 -7.28 -6.11 2.65
N HIS A 96 -5.98 -6.09 2.94
CA HIS A 96 -4.97 -6.62 2.03
C HIS A 96 -4.39 -7.95 2.52
N VAL A 97 -3.88 -8.05 3.75
CA VAL A 97 -3.27 -9.32 4.23
C VAL A 97 -4.32 -10.38 4.53
N ALA A 98 -5.31 -10.05 5.36
CA ALA A 98 -6.31 -11.00 5.84
C ALA A 98 -7.42 -11.30 4.83
N ASN A 99 -7.49 -10.54 3.73
CA ASN A 99 -8.48 -10.70 2.67
C ASN A 99 -7.83 -10.92 1.30
N HIS A 100 -7.25 -9.87 0.69
CA HIS A 100 -6.70 -9.94 -0.66
C HIS A 100 -5.63 -11.04 -0.83
N HIS A 101 -4.56 -11.06 -0.03
CA HIS A 101 -3.53 -12.11 -0.09
C HIS A 101 -4.04 -13.49 0.29
N ARG A 102 -4.96 -13.55 1.26
CA ARG A 102 -5.55 -14.80 1.71
C ARG A 102 -6.39 -15.48 0.63
N HIS A 103 -7.11 -14.67 -0.15
CA HIS A 103 -8.07 -15.16 -1.14
C HIS A 103 -7.57 -15.04 -2.57
N ARG A 104 -6.46 -14.36 -2.80
CA ARG A 104 -5.72 -14.29 -4.07
C ARG A 104 -6.64 -14.05 -5.25
N HIS A 105 -7.38 -12.94 -5.24
CA HIS A 105 -8.33 -12.63 -6.31
C HIS A 105 -9.45 -13.68 -6.55
N GLY A 106 -9.69 -14.60 -5.62
CA GLY A 106 -10.79 -15.56 -5.67
C GLY A 106 -12.09 -15.00 -5.11
N GLU A 107 -13.13 -15.82 -5.04
CA GLU A 107 -14.51 -15.39 -4.74
C GLU A 107 -14.69 -14.66 -3.40
N ARG A 108 -13.83 -14.97 -2.43
CA ARG A 108 -13.85 -14.39 -1.08
C ARG A 108 -13.00 -13.13 -0.94
N ASP A 109 -12.23 -12.77 -1.97
CA ASP A 109 -11.59 -11.46 -2.05
C ASP A 109 -12.67 -10.39 -2.22
N VAL A 110 -12.72 -9.45 -1.27
CA VAL A 110 -13.74 -8.40 -1.23
C VAL A 110 -13.49 -7.38 -2.32
N ALA A 111 -12.22 -7.15 -2.68
CA ALA A 111 -11.79 -6.15 -3.66
C ALA A 111 -11.57 -6.73 -5.06
N ARG A 112 -11.82 -8.02 -5.30
CA ARG A 112 -11.68 -8.63 -6.63
C ARG A 112 -12.40 -7.81 -7.71
N THR A 113 -11.77 -7.63 -8.85
CA THR A 113 -12.15 -6.68 -9.90
C THR A 113 -13.46 -7.13 -10.56
N TYR A 114 -13.61 -8.42 -10.82
CA TYR A 114 -14.80 -9.01 -11.43
C TYR A 114 -16.07 -8.97 -10.55
N ARG A 115 -15.98 -8.48 -9.31
CA ARG A 115 -17.15 -8.29 -8.42
C ARG A 115 -18.08 -7.18 -8.90
N PHE A 116 -17.53 -6.15 -9.53
CA PHE A 116 -18.25 -4.92 -9.81
C PHE A 116 -19.04 -5.00 -11.12
N ARG A 117 -19.97 -4.07 -11.29
CA ARG A 117 -20.75 -3.96 -12.53
C ARG A 117 -19.79 -3.75 -13.70
N GLY A 118 -19.90 -4.61 -14.71
CA GLY A 118 -18.94 -4.71 -15.82
C GLY A 118 -18.17 -6.02 -15.81
N GLY A 119 -18.09 -6.71 -14.67
CA GLY A 119 -17.38 -7.98 -14.55
C GLY A 119 -15.87 -7.80 -14.71
N ASP A 120 -15.23 -8.78 -15.34
CA ASP A 120 -13.81 -8.71 -15.67
C ASP A 120 -13.57 -7.69 -16.80
N THR A 121 -12.76 -6.66 -16.52
CA THR A 121 -12.55 -5.52 -17.41
C THR A 121 -11.11 -5.02 -17.33
N ASN A 122 -10.65 -4.36 -18.40
CA ASN A 122 -9.40 -3.60 -18.44
C ASN A 122 -9.56 -2.33 -19.30
N HIS A 123 -10.25 -1.31 -18.79
CA HIS A 123 -10.49 -0.07 -19.53
C HIS A 123 -10.42 1.17 -18.62
N LEU A 124 -10.29 2.36 -19.22
CA LEU A 124 -10.11 3.63 -18.48
C LEU A 124 -11.20 3.88 -17.44
N ALA A 125 -12.47 3.64 -17.77
CA ALA A 125 -13.55 3.82 -16.80
C ALA A 125 -13.42 2.89 -15.57
N GLY A 126 -12.93 1.65 -15.75
CA GLY A 126 -12.69 0.72 -14.65
C GLY A 126 -11.51 1.19 -13.80
N TYR A 127 -10.42 1.62 -14.43
CA TYR A 127 -9.28 2.23 -13.75
C TYR A 127 -9.68 3.44 -12.88
N LEU A 128 -10.55 4.32 -13.39
CA LEU A 128 -10.98 5.52 -12.66
C LEU A 128 -11.98 5.20 -11.54
N LEU A 129 -12.91 4.27 -11.76
CA LEU A 129 -14.00 3.96 -10.84
C LEU A 129 -13.64 2.92 -9.78
N HIS A 130 -12.74 1.98 -10.08
CA HIS A 130 -12.42 0.88 -9.19
C HIS A 130 -11.95 1.34 -7.80
N PRO A 131 -11.13 2.39 -7.64
CA PRO A 131 -10.79 2.90 -6.31
C PRO A 131 -11.99 3.26 -5.44
N ILE A 132 -13.02 3.88 -6.03
CA ILE A 132 -14.25 4.26 -5.33
C ILE A 132 -15.06 3.00 -4.97
N GLN A 133 -15.20 2.09 -5.93
CA GLN A 133 -15.92 0.83 -5.76
C GLN A 133 -15.27 -0.07 -4.70
N ALA A 134 -13.94 -0.21 -4.73
CA ALA A 134 -13.15 -0.96 -3.77
C ALA A 134 -13.27 -0.35 -2.37
N ALA A 135 -13.12 0.98 -2.24
CA ALA A 135 -13.30 1.67 -0.96
C ALA A 135 -14.70 1.42 -0.37
N TRP A 136 -15.75 1.48 -1.19
CA TRP A 136 -17.13 1.24 -0.77
C TRP A 136 -17.34 -0.14 -0.12
N VAL A 137 -16.70 -1.19 -0.65
CA VAL A 137 -16.84 -2.56 -0.13
C VAL A 137 -15.83 -2.87 0.99
N LEU A 138 -14.64 -2.28 0.95
CA LEU A 138 -13.58 -2.52 1.93
C LEU A 138 -13.84 -1.81 3.26
N TYR A 139 -14.33 -0.58 3.26
CA TYR A 139 -14.53 0.18 4.50
C TYR A 139 -15.50 -0.50 5.48
N PRO A 140 -16.68 -1.01 5.06
CA PRO A 140 -17.54 -1.79 5.95
C PRO A 140 -16.84 -3.03 6.53
N HIS A 141 -15.98 -3.69 5.75
CA HIS A 141 -15.18 -4.83 6.21
C HIS A 141 -14.16 -4.41 7.28
N ILE A 142 -13.44 -3.30 7.05
CA ILE A 142 -12.49 -2.71 8.00
C ILE A 142 -13.18 -2.31 9.31
N LEU A 143 -14.33 -1.66 9.25
CA LEU A 143 -15.08 -1.22 10.43
C LEU A 143 -15.57 -2.41 11.28
N ARG A 144 -16.07 -3.48 10.64
CA ARG A 144 -16.44 -4.72 11.35
C ARG A 144 -15.23 -5.35 12.04
N TRP A 145 -14.08 -5.38 11.37
CA TRP A 145 -12.84 -5.87 11.97
C TRP A 145 -12.41 -5.01 13.16
N LEU A 146 -12.48 -3.68 13.06
CA LEU A 146 -12.11 -2.76 14.12
C LEU A 146 -13.04 -2.87 15.34
N ALA A 147 -14.35 -3.07 15.12
CA ALA A 147 -15.33 -3.32 16.18
C ALA A 147 -15.05 -4.64 16.92
N ALA A 148 -14.66 -5.69 16.19
CA ALA A 148 -14.22 -6.95 16.82
C ALA A 148 -12.91 -6.76 17.61
N LEU A 149 -11.96 -5.98 17.09
CA LEU A 149 -10.70 -5.68 17.74
C LEU A 149 -10.89 -4.91 19.06
N ARG A 150 -11.87 -4.00 19.13
CA ARG A 150 -12.21 -3.26 20.37
C ARG A 150 -12.46 -4.20 21.54
N ARG A 151 -13.14 -5.33 21.30
CA ARG A 151 -13.48 -6.33 22.32
C ARG A 151 -12.29 -7.25 22.64
N ARG A 152 -11.56 -7.69 21.62
CA ARG A 152 -10.50 -8.72 21.74
C ARG A 152 -9.14 -8.17 22.14
N GLY A 153 -8.87 -6.89 21.84
CA GLY A 153 -7.56 -6.27 21.98
C GLY A 153 -7.64 -4.77 22.12
N PRO A 154 -8.11 -4.24 23.26
CA PRO A 154 -8.34 -2.80 23.44
C PRO A 154 -7.08 -1.95 23.27
N GLY A 155 -5.89 -2.48 23.58
CA GLY A 155 -4.62 -1.80 23.31
C GLY A 155 -4.33 -1.63 21.82
N ALA A 156 -4.58 -2.65 21.00
CA ALA A 156 -4.45 -2.56 19.55
C ALA A 156 -5.53 -1.67 18.93
N PHE A 157 -6.75 -1.72 19.47
CA PHE A 157 -7.81 -0.79 19.07
C PHE A 157 -7.44 0.67 19.32
N ARG A 158 -6.92 1.01 20.51
CA ARG A 158 -6.41 2.37 20.80
C ARG A 158 -5.30 2.80 19.85
N TYR A 159 -4.43 1.86 19.46
CA TYR A 159 -3.38 2.12 18.46
C TYR A 159 -3.97 2.48 17.08
N CYS A 160 -4.98 1.74 16.62
CA CYS A 160 -5.68 2.05 15.36
C CYS A 160 -6.40 3.41 15.41
N VAL A 161 -7.09 3.69 16.53
CA VAL A 161 -7.79 4.98 16.72
C VAL A 161 -6.81 6.14 16.79
N ALA A 162 -5.65 5.96 17.43
CA ALA A 162 -4.61 6.98 17.48
C ALA A 162 -4.10 7.34 16.08
N GLN A 163 -4.00 6.38 15.15
CA GLN A 163 -3.64 6.67 13.76
C GLN A 163 -4.69 7.54 13.06
N TYR A 164 -5.99 7.27 13.24
CA TYR A 164 -7.05 8.15 12.75
C TYR A 164 -6.97 9.55 13.37
N ALA A 165 -6.78 9.63 14.68
CA ALA A 165 -6.70 10.91 15.39
C ALA A 165 -5.53 11.77 14.89
N VAL A 166 -4.35 11.15 14.70
CA VAL A 166 -3.16 11.84 14.17
C VAL A 166 -3.38 12.31 12.74
N TRP A 167 -3.94 11.45 11.87
CA TRP A 167 -4.22 11.82 10.49
C TRP A 167 -5.27 12.94 10.38
N LEU A 168 -6.46 12.76 10.96
CA LEU A 168 -7.54 13.74 10.89
C LEU A 168 -7.18 15.03 11.62
N GLY A 169 -6.47 14.93 12.75
CA GLY A 169 -5.93 16.09 13.46
C GLY A 169 -4.93 16.88 12.62
N SER A 170 -4.06 16.20 11.86
CA SER A 170 -3.12 16.87 10.95
C SER A 170 -3.84 17.61 9.81
N TRP A 171 -4.89 17.01 9.24
CA TRP A 171 -5.72 17.67 8.23
C TRP A 171 -6.42 18.90 8.80
N ALA A 172 -7.08 18.77 9.95
CA ALA A 172 -7.75 19.88 10.61
C ALA A 172 -6.78 21.03 10.92
N LEU A 173 -5.60 20.72 11.44
CA LEU A 173 -4.55 21.71 11.72
C LEU A 173 -4.09 22.43 10.44
N LEU A 174 -3.74 21.69 9.40
CA LEU A 174 -3.23 22.28 8.15
C LEU A 174 -4.30 23.11 7.45
N LEU A 175 -5.56 22.64 7.44
CA LEU A 175 -6.70 23.39 6.90
C LEU A 175 -6.95 24.69 7.67
N ALA A 176 -6.78 24.67 9.00
CA ALA A 176 -6.91 25.87 9.83
C ALA A 176 -5.78 26.88 9.60
N ILE A 177 -4.57 26.42 9.26
CA ILE A 177 -3.43 27.30 8.94
C ILE A 177 -3.60 27.94 7.56
N ASP A 178 -3.82 27.13 6.53
CA ASP A 178 -4.03 27.60 5.15
C ASP A 178 -4.75 26.52 4.35
N TRP A 179 -6.07 26.67 4.21
CA TRP A 179 -6.89 25.65 3.55
C TRP A 179 -6.52 25.42 2.09
N ARG A 180 -6.03 26.45 1.37
CA ARG A 180 -5.66 26.32 -0.05
C ARG A 180 -4.40 25.48 -0.18
N LYS A 181 -3.37 25.77 0.61
CA LYS A 181 -2.13 24.98 0.62
C LYS A 181 -2.35 23.59 1.17
N ALA A 182 -3.17 23.43 2.20
CA ALA A 182 -3.51 22.12 2.77
C ALA A 182 -4.19 21.22 1.73
N LEU A 183 -5.17 21.75 0.99
CA LEU A 183 -5.81 21.01 -0.09
C LEU A 183 -4.80 20.68 -1.20
N LEU A 184 -4.11 21.69 -1.72
CA LEU A 184 -3.25 21.55 -2.90
C LEU A 184 -2.01 20.69 -2.64
N LEU A 185 -1.30 20.90 -1.53
CA LEU A 185 0.02 20.30 -1.28
C LEU A 185 -0.05 19.03 -0.44
N VAL A 186 -1.15 18.76 0.27
CA VAL A 186 -1.25 17.63 1.19
C VAL A 186 -2.42 16.71 0.86
N ILE A 187 -3.65 17.20 0.91
CA ILE A 187 -4.84 16.35 0.80
C ILE A 187 -5.02 15.80 -0.62
N VAL A 188 -4.95 16.65 -1.66
CA VAL A 188 -5.09 16.20 -3.05
C VAL A 188 -3.98 15.20 -3.43
N PRO A 189 -2.69 15.44 -3.13
CA PRO A 189 -1.65 14.44 -3.36
C PRO A 189 -1.85 13.13 -2.61
N GLN A 190 -2.34 13.16 -1.37
CA GLN A 190 -2.68 11.95 -0.61
C GLN A 190 -3.79 11.14 -1.29
N LEU A 191 -4.86 11.82 -1.71
CA LEU A 191 -5.97 11.19 -2.43
C LEU A 191 -5.53 10.64 -3.79
N HIS A 192 -4.61 11.33 -4.47
CA HIS A 192 -3.97 10.83 -5.68
C HIS A 192 -3.19 9.52 -5.44
N GLY A 193 -2.36 9.47 -4.39
CA GLY A 193 -1.64 8.25 -4.02
C GLY A 193 -2.57 7.09 -3.66
N LEU A 194 -3.65 7.36 -2.91
CA LEU A 194 -4.66 6.37 -2.56
C LEU A 194 -5.44 5.88 -3.79
N HIS A 195 -5.82 6.79 -4.69
CA HIS A 195 -6.48 6.42 -5.95
C HIS A 195 -5.58 5.51 -6.77
N TRP A 196 -4.31 5.91 -6.98
CA TRP A 196 -3.33 5.12 -7.72
C TRP A 196 -3.11 3.74 -7.11
N LEU A 197 -3.03 3.62 -5.78
CA LEU A 197 -2.85 2.34 -5.09
C LEU A 197 -3.98 1.35 -5.42
N LEU A 198 -5.24 1.81 -5.39
CA LEU A 198 -6.37 0.95 -5.71
C LEU A 198 -6.51 0.74 -7.22
N ALA A 199 -6.18 1.74 -8.03
CA ALA A 199 -6.24 1.65 -9.49
C ALA A 199 -5.15 0.71 -10.04
N THR A 200 -3.98 0.65 -9.40
CA THR A 200 -2.95 -0.35 -9.72
C THR A 200 -3.37 -1.75 -9.29
N ASN A 201 -4.08 -1.91 -8.17
CA ASN A 201 -4.71 -3.19 -7.85
C ASN A 201 -5.66 -3.64 -8.98
N TYR A 202 -6.48 -2.74 -9.53
CA TYR A 202 -7.30 -3.05 -10.70
C TYR A 202 -6.45 -3.56 -11.88
N LEU A 203 -5.40 -2.83 -12.26
CA LEU A 203 -4.55 -3.24 -13.39
C LEU A 203 -3.82 -4.56 -13.14
N GLN A 204 -3.34 -4.77 -11.91
CA GLN A 204 -2.64 -5.98 -11.47
C GLN A 204 -3.54 -7.20 -11.38
N HIS A 205 -4.86 -7.04 -11.49
CA HIS A 205 -5.81 -8.15 -11.44
C HIS A 205 -6.86 -8.12 -12.56
N ALA A 206 -6.77 -7.20 -13.50
CA ALA A 206 -7.63 -7.23 -14.69
C ALA A 206 -7.36 -8.53 -15.46
N HIS A 207 -8.40 -9.26 -15.86
CA HIS A 207 -8.31 -10.58 -16.50
C HIS A 207 -7.70 -11.70 -15.66
N ALA A 208 -7.33 -11.42 -14.40
CA ALA A 208 -6.92 -12.45 -13.47
C ALA A 208 -8.15 -13.11 -12.84
N ASP A 209 -8.08 -14.41 -12.63
CA ASP A 209 -9.09 -15.21 -11.95
C ASP A 209 -8.43 -16.18 -10.97
N GLY A 210 -8.57 -15.88 -9.68
CA GLY A 210 -8.01 -16.71 -8.60
C GLY A 210 -8.90 -17.84 -8.12
N ARG A 211 -9.99 -18.15 -8.85
CA ARG A 211 -10.85 -19.29 -8.54
C ARG A 211 -10.13 -20.60 -8.83
N THR A 212 -10.45 -21.64 -8.06
CA THR A 212 -9.94 -22.99 -8.34
C THR A 212 -10.51 -23.51 -9.66
N GLY A 213 -9.66 -23.84 -10.62
CA GLY A 213 -10.08 -24.28 -11.95
C GLY A 213 -10.53 -23.12 -12.86
N ALA A 214 -9.96 -21.94 -12.66
CA ALA A 214 -10.24 -20.77 -13.48
C ALA A 214 -9.89 -20.99 -14.95
N ARG A 215 -10.61 -20.30 -15.84
CA ARG A 215 -10.24 -20.27 -17.27
C ARG A 215 -8.89 -19.55 -17.39
N GLY A 216 -7.88 -20.25 -17.91
CA GLY A 216 -6.49 -19.75 -17.99
C GLY A 216 -5.53 -20.41 -16.99
N ASP A 217 -6.02 -21.27 -16.08
CA ASP A 217 -5.14 -22.16 -15.32
C ASP A 217 -4.38 -23.09 -16.27
N THR A 218 -3.05 -23.11 -16.19
CA THR A 218 -2.22 -24.03 -16.98
C THR A 218 -1.97 -25.32 -16.19
N ARG A 219 -1.81 -26.46 -16.89
CA ARG A 219 -1.43 -27.73 -16.23
C ARG A 219 -0.07 -27.54 -15.53
N GLY A 220 -0.09 -27.49 -14.20
CA GLY A 220 1.11 -27.31 -13.36
C GLY A 220 1.32 -25.91 -12.79
N SER A 221 0.47 -24.91 -13.12
CA SER A 221 0.56 -23.57 -12.53
C SER A 221 -0.81 -22.88 -12.45
N ALA A 222 -1.33 -22.76 -11.22
CA ALA A 222 -2.52 -21.98 -10.88
C ALA A 222 -2.12 -20.58 -10.37
N LEU A 223 -1.42 -19.82 -11.23
CA LEU A 223 -0.92 -18.46 -10.92
C LEU A 223 -1.73 -17.35 -11.61
N ASN A 224 -2.93 -17.68 -12.12
CA ASN A 224 -3.82 -16.78 -12.86
C ASN A 224 -4.51 -15.73 -11.97
N TYR A 225 -4.00 -15.43 -10.77
CA TYR A 225 -4.63 -14.48 -9.87
C TYR A 225 -3.97 -13.10 -9.88
N ALA A 226 -2.88 -12.88 -10.63
CA ALA A 226 -2.17 -11.61 -10.67
C ALA A 226 -1.43 -11.41 -12.00
N ARG A 227 -1.30 -10.14 -12.39
CA ARG A 227 -0.56 -9.65 -13.56
C ARG A 227 0.80 -9.08 -13.18
N ASN A 228 1.75 -9.16 -14.11
CA ASN A 228 3.08 -8.62 -13.92
C ASN A 228 3.37 -7.47 -14.88
N PHE A 229 3.76 -6.33 -14.31
CA PHE A 229 4.26 -5.19 -15.07
C PHE A 229 5.77 -5.12 -14.88
N GLU A 230 6.53 -5.30 -15.97
CA GLU A 230 7.98 -5.10 -16.02
C GLU A 230 8.32 -3.71 -16.56
N GLY A 231 9.52 -3.20 -16.27
CA GLY A 231 9.97 -1.92 -16.83
C GLY A 231 10.90 -1.13 -15.92
N LEU A 232 11.40 0.00 -16.42
CA LEU A 232 12.38 0.84 -15.73
C LEU A 232 11.81 1.58 -14.51
N VAL A 233 10.49 1.71 -14.41
CA VAL A 233 9.82 2.35 -13.28
C VAL A 233 9.76 1.42 -12.05
N ASN A 234 9.80 0.10 -12.25
CA ASN A 234 9.66 -0.86 -11.15
C ASN A 234 10.66 -0.65 -10.00
N PRO A 235 11.97 -0.49 -10.25
CA PRO A 235 12.92 -0.23 -9.16
C PRO A 235 12.60 1.03 -8.35
N LEU A 236 11.99 2.06 -8.96
CA LEU A 236 11.57 3.29 -8.27
C LEU A 236 10.29 3.09 -7.44
N LEU A 237 9.46 2.11 -7.81
CA LEU A 237 8.25 1.71 -7.08
C LEU A 237 8.44 0.33 -6.43
N PHE A 238 9.65 0.08 -5.90
CA PHE A 238 9.97 -1.08 -5.08
C PHE A 238 9.58 -2.43 -5.70
N ASN A 239 9.70 -2.57 -7.02
CA ASN A 239 9.35 -3.75 -7.81
C ASN A 239 7.91 -4.26 -7.63
N ILE A 240 6.98 -3.39 -7.22
CA ILE A 240 5.58 -3.78 -6.96
C ILE A 240 4.88 -4.34 -8.19
N GLY A 241 5.30 -3.96 -9.40
CA GLY A 241 4.76 -4.49 -10.65
C GLY A 241 4.96 -6.00 -10.81
N LEU A 242 5.90 -6.63 -10.11
CA LEU A 242 6.14 -8.08 -10.14
C LEU A 242 5.20 -8.82 -9.18
N HIS A 243 3.90 -8.65 -9.42
CA HIS A 243 2.84 -8.94 -8.46
C HIS A 243 2.65 -10.43 -8.17
N THR A 244 2.86 -11.31 -9.15
CA THR A 244 2.81 -12.77 -8.89
C THR A 244 3.92 -13.20 -7.94
N ALA A 245 5.16 -12.74 -8.17
CA ALA A 245 6.28 -13.05 -7.29
C ALA A 245 6.03 -12.53 -5.87
N HIS A 246 5.40 -11.36 -5.76
CA HIS A 246 4.97 -10.79 -4.50
C HIS A 246 3.89 -11.63 -3.78
N HIS A 247 2.83 -12.02 -4.48
CA HIS A 247 1.77 -12.86 -3.91
C HIS A 247 2.26 -14.21 -3.38
N GLU A 248 3.23 -14.81 -4.08
CA GLU A 248 3.82 -16.10 -3.68
C GLU A 248 4.87 -15.95 -2.57
N ASN A 249 5.51 -14.78 -2.46
CA ASN A 249 6.55 -14.50 -1.46
C ASN A 249 6.29 -13.17 -0.74
N PRO A 250 5.16 -13.01 -0.03
CA PRO A 250 4.77 -11.72 0.54
C PRO A 250 5.81 -11.21 1.56
N HIS A 251 6.48 -12.12 2.27
CA HIS A 251 7.52 -11.77 3.25
C HIS A 251 8.93 -11.62 2.67
N ALA A 252 9.13 -11.84 1.36
CA ALA A 252 10.39 -11.51 0.72
C ALA A 252 10.59 -10.00 0.71
N HIS A 253 11.84 -9.56 0.88
CA HIS A 253 12.14 -8.14 0.71
C HIS A 253 11.91 -7.74 -0.74
N TRP A 254 11.32 -6.57 -0.97
CA TRP A 254 10.87 -6.13 -2.30
C TRP A 254 11.99 -6.10 -3.37
N SER A 255 13.25 -5.94 -2.96
CA SER A 255 14.41 -5.99 -3.88
C SER A 255 14.70 -7.40 -4.41
N GLU A 256 14.23 -8.46 -3.75
CA GLU A 256 14.36 -9.85 -4.18
C GLU A 256 13.36 -10.21 -5.29
N LEU A 257 12.26 -9.46 -5.42
CA LEU A 257 11.15 -9.79 -6.33
C LEU A 257 11.60 -9.90 -7.78
N ALA A 258 12.54 -9.06 -8.22
CA ALA A 258 13.10 -9.12 -9.57
C ALA A 258 13.82 -10.44 -9.85
N ARG A 259 14.57 -10.95 -8.86
CA ARG A 259 15.26 -12.25 -8.98
C ARG A 259 14.25 -13.40 -8.97
N LEU A 260 13.32 -13.37 -8.02
CA LEU A 260 12.26 -14.38 -7.89
C LEU A 260 11.38 -14.47 -9.16
N HIS A 261 10.99 -13.32 -9.72
CA HIS A 261 10.24 -13.26 -10.97
C HIS A 261 10.98 -13.96 -12.10
N ARG A 262 12.22 -13.56 -12.37
CA ARG A 262 13.03 -14.13 -13.47
C ARG A 262 13.29 -15.62 -13.31
N GLU A 263 13.66 -16.06 -12.11
CA GLU A 263 14.10 -17.45 -11.87
C GLU A 263 12.93 -18.43 -11.69
N ARG A 264 11.76 -17.96 -11.20
CA ARG A 264 10.70 -18.87 -10.74
C ARG A 264 9.34 -18.63 -11.36
N TYR A 265 8.95 -17.39 -11.69
CA TYR A 265 7.55 -17.08 -12.00
C TYR A 265 7.32 -16.70 -13.46
N ARG A 266 8.27 -16.04 -14.12
CA ARG A 266 8.10 -15.51 -15.47
C ARG A 266 7.64 -16.57 -16.49
N ALA A 267 8.18 -17.79 -16.41
CA ALA A 267 7.80 -18.89 -17.32
C ALA A 267 6.54 -19.67 -16.89
N ARG A 268 5.97 -19.37 -15.72
CA ARG A 268 4.82 -20.08 -15.12
C ARG A 268 3.53 -19.25 -15.11
N VAL A 269 3.62 -17.97 -15.49
CA VAL A 269 2.49 -17.06 -15.61
C VAL A 269 2.11 -16.99 -17.09
N ASP A 270 0.81 -16.94 -17.37
CA ASP A 270 0.32 -16.74 -18.74
C ASP A 270 0.91 -15.44 -19.31
N PRO A 271 1.46 -15.42 -20.55
CA PRO A 271 1.99 -14.20 -21.15
C PRO A 271 1.01 -13.02 -21.23
N ALA A 272 -0.30 -13.27 -21.17
CA ALA A 272 -1.32 -12.23 -21.11
C ALA A 272 -1.44 -11.54 -19.74
N LEU A 273 -0.79 -12.09 -18.69
CA LEU A 273 -0.87 -11.66 -17.30
C LEU A 273 0.41 -10.99 -16.77
#